data_AF-A0A7K6V6Z2-F1
#
_entry.id   AF-A0A7K6V6Z2-F1
#
_cell.length_a   1.000
_cell.length_b   1.000
_cell.length_c   1.000
_cell.angle_alpha   90.00
_cell.angle_beta   90.00
_cell.angle_gamma   90.00
#
_symmetry.space_group_name_H-M   'P 1'
#
loop_
_entity.id
_entity.type
_entity.pdbx_description
1 polymer ?
#
loop_
_entity_poly.entity_id
_entity_poly.type
_entity_poly.pdbx_seq_one_letter_code
_entity_poly.pdbx_strand_id
1 'polypeptide(L)'
;MNIAAVFNALLVSVLAAVLWKYIKLREHAAMVEEELVLLRQSQELSEAQLDYHAALQALVENGTRMVCTGRMHTDRICRFESLCYSTEAEEFVYFHSNSSVMLPNLGSRRFQPALLDLSSVEDHNTQYFNFVELPAAALKFMPKPVFVPDVALIANRFNPDNLMHVFHDDLLPIYYTMQQFSDLDLEARLFFMEGWNEGVHFDLYKLLSNKQPLLREELKTLGRLLCFTKSYVGLSKITTWYQYGFVQPQGPKANILVSGNEIRQFTKFMMQKLNISLEESSSEEYIVVFSRTINRLILNEAELILALAQEFQMKTISVSLEEHSFSDIARLISNASMLVSMHGAQLVMSLFLPRGATVVELFPYAINPEHYTPYKTLATLPGMDLQYIAWQNTDREDTVTYPDRPWDQGGIAHLDKAEQERIIKSTEVPRHLCCRNPEWLFRAYQDTKVNIPSLIHVIRQTVKSKPGPKKQKWSGSLYPGKVRDAKCQASVQGTSEAKLAVSWQIPWNLRYLKVREVKYEVWIQEQGENTYMPYILSHQNHTFSENIKPFTIYLVWIRCIFNKNLLGPFADVLLCST
;
A
#
# COMPACT_ATOMS: atom_id res chain seq x y z
N MET A 1 15.28 -23.46 63.03
CA MET A 1 15.42 -23.28 61.58
C MET A 1 14.08 -23.56 60.93
N ASN A 2 13.52 -22.61 60.17
CA ASN A 2 12.26 -22.83 59.46
C ASN A 2 12.53 -23.63 58.18
N ILE A 3 12.32 -24.95 58.25
CA ILE A 3 12.61 -25.90 57.18
C ILE A 3 11.86 -25.53 55.89
N ALA A 4 10.64 -25.01 55.99
CA ALA A 4 9.85 -24.58 54.84
C ALA A 4 10.47 -23.38 54.11
N ALA A 5 11.07 -22.42 54.85
CA ALA A 5 11.76 -21.28 54.26
C ALA A 5 13.02 -21.71 53.49
N VAL A 6 13.75 -22.72 54.00
CA VAL A 6 14.93 -23.29 53.34
C VAL A 6 14.53 -24.02 52.06
N PHE A 7 13.48 -24.85 52.10
CA PHE A 7 12.97 -25.54 50.91
C PHE A 7 12.46 -24.57 49.82
N ASN A 8 11.74 -23.51 50.21
CA ASN A 8 11.27 -22.49 49.26
C ASN A 8 12.43 -21.71 48.63
N ALA A 9 13.44 -21.32 49.41
CA ALA A 9 14.63 -20.66 48.88
C ALA A 9 15.36 -21.57 47.88
N LEU A 10 15.51 -22.86 48.21
CA LEU A 10 16.17 -23.85 47.35
C LEU A 10 15.37 -24.10 46.06
N LEU A 11 14.05 -24.17 46.13
CA LEU A 11 13.16 -24.32 44.97
C LEU A 11 13.24 -23.11 44.04
N VAL A 12 13.22 -21.88 44.58
CA VAL A 12 13.36 -20.64 43.80
C VAL A 12 14.72 -20.58 43.12
N SER A 13 15.80 -20.94 43.81
CA SER A 13 17.15 -20.99 43.22
C SER A 13 17.26 -22.03 42.10
N VAL A 14 16.64 -23.20 42.26
CA VAL A 14 16.62 -24.25 41.22
C VAL A 14 15.80 -23.79 40.01
N LEU A 15 14.62 -23.20 40.22
CA LEU A 15 13.79 -22.65 39.15
C LEU A 15 14.52 -21.53 38.38
N ALA A 16 15.19 -20.62 39.08
CA ALA A 16 15.98 -19.57 38.48
C ALA A 16 17.15 -20.14 37.64
N ALA A 17 17.84 -21.17 38.14
CA ALA A 17 18.92 -21.82 37.40
C ALA A 17 18.43 -22.57 36.15
N VAL A 18 17.26 -23.21 36.23
CA VAL A 18 16.62 -23.88 35.09
C VAL A 18 16.18 -22.86 34.04
N LEU A 19 15.52 -21.77 34.46
CA LEU A 19 15.11 -20.67 33.57
C LEU A 19 16.32 -20.02 32.89
N TRP A 20 17.39 -19.75 33.64
CA TRP A 20 18.64 -19.22 33.09
C TRP A 20 19.25 -20.15 32.04
N LYS A 21 19.29 -21.46 32.33
CA LYS A 21 19.83 -22.46 31.39
C LYS A 21 18.95 -22.60 30.16
N TYR A 22 17.62 -22.53 30.32
CA TYR A 22 16.67 -22.53 29.21
C TYR A 22 16.85 -21.30 28.31
N ILE A 23 16.97 -20.10 28.88
CA ILE A 23 17.23 -18.86 28.13
C ILE A 23 18.54 -18.99 27.35
N LYS A 24 19.63 -19.43 27.99
CA LYS A 24 20.92 -19.64 27.31
C LYS A 24 20.87 -20.68 26.19
N LEU A 25 20.14 -21.79 26.39
CA LEU A 25 19.96 -22.81 25.35
C LEU A 25 19.15 -22.27 24.18
N ARG A 26 18.13 -21.46 24.45
CA ARG A 26 17.31 -20.81 23.42
C ARG A 26 18.13 -19.79 22.62
N GLU A 27 18.94 -18.98 23.28
CA GLU A 27 19.87 -18.04 22.63
C GLU A 27 20.89 -18.78 21.76
N HIS A 28 21.47 -19.88 22.27
CA HIS A 28 22.42 -20.68 21.51
C HIS A 28 21.77 -21.39 20.32
N ALA A 29 20.56 -21.92 20.49
CA ALA A 29 19.81 -22.52 19.39
C ALA A 29 19.50 -21.49 18.30
N ALA A 30 19.09 -20.28 18.66
CA ALA A 30 18.87 -19.19 17.71
C ALA A 30 20.15 -18.83 16.94
N MET A 31 21.29 -18.74 17.63
CA MET A 31 22.60 -18.46 17.00
C MET A 31 23.02 -19.57 16.04
N VAL A 32 22.83 -20.85 16.40
CA VAL A 32 23.16 -22.00 15.53
C VAL A 32 22.22 -22.06 14.33
N GLU A 33 20.95 -21.71 14.50
CA GLU A 33 19.97 -21.63 13.41
C GLU A 33 20.33 -20.50 12.44
N GLU A 34 20.75 -19.34 12.94
CA GLU A 34 21.29 -18.22 12.14
C GLU A 34 22.53 -18.66 11.35
N GLU A 35 23.50 -19.32 11.99
CA GLU A 35 24.70 -19.82 11.32
C GLU A 35 24.38 -20.86 10.23
N LEU A 36 23.42 -21.76 10.49
CA LEU A 36 22.94 -22.74 9.51
C LEU A 36 22.25 -22.07 8.31
N VAL A 37 21.46 -21.02 8.55
CA VAL A 37 20.79 -20.23 7.50
C VAL A 37 21.84 -19.52 6.66
N LEU A 38 22.82 -18.85 7.27
CA LEU A 38 23.92 -18.17 6.56
C LEU A 38 24.74 -19.15 5.71
N LEU A 39 25.06 -20.34 6.24
CA LEU A 39 25.76 -21.38 5.49
C LEU A 39 24.94 -21.84 4.27
N ARG A 40 23.63 -22.08 4.44
CA ARG A 40 22.73 -22.44 3.33
C ARG A 40 22.62 -21.33 2.29
N GLN A 41 22.51 -20.08 2.70
CA GLN A 41 22.47 -18.92 1.79
C GLN A 41 23.77 -18.79 0.98
N SER A 42 24.93 -18.96 1.63
CA SER A 42 26.23 -18.96 0.96
C SER A 42 26.35 -20.09 -0.06
N GLN A 43 25.78 -21.26 0.25
CA GLN A 43 25.74 -22.42 -0.64
C GLN A 43 24.77 -22.21 -1.81
N GLU A 44 23.59 -21.62 -1.60
CA GLU A 44 22.64 -21.28 -2.67
C GLU A 44 23.22 -20.26 -3.66
N LEU A 45 23.91 -19.21 -3.16
CA LEU A 45 24.61 -18.25 -4.00
C LEU A 45 25.77 -18.90 -4.78
N SER A 46 26.37 -19.96 -4.22
CA SER A 46 27.42 -20.75 -4.88
C SER A 46 26.88 -21.76 -5.90
N GLU A 47 25.63 -22.22 -5.78
CA GLU A 47 25.01 -23.19 -6.69
C GLU A 47 24.50 -22.55 -7.99
N ALA A 48 24.23 -21.24 -8.00
CA ALA A 48 23.96 -20.49 -9.22
C ALA A 48 25.25 -20.37 -10.06
N GLN A 49 25.32 -21.15 -11.15
CA GLN A 49 26.49 -21.27 -12.01
C GLN A 49 26.70 -20.02 -12.88
N LEU A 50 27.19 -18.95 -12.26
CA LEU A 50 27.62 -17.72 -12.94
C LEU A 50 29.07 -17.87 -13.42
N ASP A 51 29.33 -17.56 -14.69
CA ASP A 51 30.71 -17.45 -15.18
C ASP A 51 31.37 -16.20 -14.59
N TYR A 52 32.18 -16.41 -13.55
CA TYR A 52 32.92 -15.36 -12.87
C TYR A 52 33.80 -14.53 -13.82
N HIS A 53 34.49 -15.19 -14.76
CA HIS A 53 35.39 -14.51 -15.67
C HIS A 53 34.61 -13.63 -16.64
N ALA A 54 33.49 -14.12 -17.17
CA ALA A 54 32.61 -13.34 -18.02
C ALA A 54 32.01 -12.13 -17.26
N ALA A 55 31.56 -12.32 -16.02
CA ALA A 55 31.01 -11.23 -15.20
C ALA A 55 32.06 -10.16 -14.87
N LEU A 56 33.28 -10.58 -14.51
CA LEU A 56 34.40 -9.66 -14.26
C LEU A 56 34.80 -8.90 -15.53
N GLN A 57 34.88 -9.58 -16.67
CA GLN A 57 35.18 -8.96 -17.95
C GLN A 57 34.09 -7.95 -18.32
N ALA A 58 32.82 -8.30 -18.17
CA ALA A 58 31.71 -7.39 -18.41
C ALA A 58 31.79 -6.13 -17.53
N LEU A 59 32.09 -6.27 -16.24
CA LEU A 59 32.25 -5.12 -15.34
C LEU A 59 33.46 -4.25 -15.72
N VAL A 60 34.59 -4.85 -16.14
CA VAL A 60 35.79 -4.10 -16.54
C VAL A 60 35.61 -3.37 -17.87
N GLU A 61 35.00 -4.03 -18.86
CA GLU A 61 34.83 -3.49 -20.22
C GLU A 61 33.63 -2.55 -20.32
N ASN A 62 32.50 -2.95 -19.75
CA ASN A 62 31.24 -2.22 -19.85
C ASN A 62 30.98 -1.30 -18.66
N GLY A 63 31.64 -1.50 -17.52
CA GLY A 63 31.34 -0.76 -16.30
C GLY A 63 29.92 -1.04 -15.80
N THR A 64 29.41 -0.15 -14.96
CA THR A 64 28.01 -0.16 -14.51
C THR A 64 27.15 0.53 -15.57
N ARG A 65 25.94 0.00 -15.79
CA ARG A 65 24.92 0.63 -16.64
C ARG A 65 23.67 0.87 -15.82
N MET A 66 23.08 2.06 -15.92
CA MET A 66 21.93 2.51 -15.17
C MET A 66 20.88 3.10 -16.12
N VAL A 67 19.64 2.64 -15.99
CA VAL A 67 18.48 3.20 -16.67
C VAL A 67 17.35 3.38 -15.66
N CYS A 68 16.83 4.59 -15.55
CA CYS A 68 15.76 4.90 -14.61
C CYS A 68 14.46 5.30 -15.30
N THR A 69 13.35 4.93 -14.67
CA THR A 69 12.00 5.45 -14.97
C THR A 69 11.62 6.53 -13.97
N GLY A 70 10.53 7.27 -14.20
CA GLY A 70 10.09 8.34 -13.30
C GLY A 70 10.81 9.67 -13.52
N ARG A 71 10.18 10.77 -13.09
CA ARG A 71 10.66 12.13 -13.37
C ARG A 71 11.38 12.76 -12.17
N MET A 72 10.91 12.48 -10.96
CA MET A 72 11.40 13.00 -9.70
C MET A 72 12.02 11.87 -8.88
N HIS A 73 12.69 12.20 -7.77
CA HIS A 73 13.29 11.16 -6.92
C HIS A 73 12.24 10.22 -6.31
N THR A 74 11.05 10.74 -5.98
CA THR A 74 9.96 9.99 -5.33
C THR A 74 9.30 8.93 -6.23
N ASP A 75 9.24 9.13 -7.55
CA ASP A 75 8.65 8.17 -8.51
C ASP A 75 9.71 7.42 -9.32
N ARG A 76 11.00 7.63 -9.02
CA ARG A 76 12.11 7.07 -9.77
C ARG A 76 12.48 5.68 -9.26
N ILE A 77 12.56 4.75 -10.22
CA ILE A 77 13.09 3.40 -10.01
C ILE A 77 14.20 3.23 -11.03
N CYS A 78 15.36 2.75 -10.59
CA CYS A 78 16.52 2.59 -11.45
C CYS A 78 16.90 1.12 -11.58
N ARG A 79 17.05 0.67 -12.82
CA ARG A 79 17.64 -0.62 -13.16
C ARG A 79 19.13 -0.44 -13.38
N PHE A 80 19.93 -1.28 -12.75
CA PHE A 80 21.37 -1.35 -12.93
C PHE A 80 21.82 -2.71 -13.47
N GLU A 81 22.87 -2.68 -14.26
CA GLU A 81 23.71 -3.83 -14.60
C GLU A 81 25.09 -3.59 -13.98
N SER A 82 25.61 -4.57 -13.25
CA SER A 82 26.92 -4.50 -12.57
C SER A 82 27.05 -3.33 -11.58
N LEU A 83 26.01 -3.07 -10.77
CA LEU A 83 26.11 -2.17 -9.62
C LEU A 83 26.85 -2.89 -8.50
N CYS A 84 27.83 -2.25 -7.86
CA CYS A 84 28.56 -2.87 -6.76
C CYS A 84 28.26 -2.19 -5.41
N TYR A 85 28.52 -2.90 -4.32
CA TYR A 85 28.38 -2.44 -2.94
C TYR A 85 29.65 -2.81 -2.16
N SER A 86 30.28 -1.81 -1.56
CA SER A 86 31.41 -1.99 -0.66
C SER A 86 30.89 -2.15 0.76
N THR A 87 31.07 -3.33 1.36
CA THR A 87 30.58 -3.58 2.72
C THR A 87 31.42 -2.88 3.79
N GLU A 88 32.64 -2.46 3.44
CA GLU A 88 33.55 -1.73 4.33
C GLU A 88 33.22 -0.23 4.34
N ALA A 89 32.92 0.34 3.17
CA ALA A 89 32.49 1.74 3.06
C ALA A 89 30.99 1.94 3.33
N GLU A 90 30.22 0.85 3.30
CA GLU A 90 28.76 0.84 3.31
C GLU A 90 28.12 1.67 2.18
N GLU A 91 28.80 1.75 1.03
CA GLU A 91 28.40 2.55 -0.13
C GLU A 91 28.25 1.73 -1.41
N PHE A 92 27.26 2.09 -2.21
CA PHE A 92 27.15 1.61 -3.59
C PHE A 92 28.17 2.29 -4.49
N VAL A 93 28.71 1.54 -5.44
CA VAL A 93 29.75 1.97 -6.38
C VAL A 93 29.27 1.76 -7.81
N TYR A 94 29.30 2.84 -8.58
CA TYR A 94 29.11 2.85 -10.02
C TYR A 94 30.47 2.94 -10.71
N PHE A 95 30.79 1.94 -11.53
CA PHE A 95 32.04 1.90 -12.28
C PHE A 95 31.91 2.48 -13.68
N HIS A 96 32.74 3.46 -14.01
CA HIS A 96 32.79 4.08 -15.33
C HIS A 96 33.74 3.34 -16.27
N SER A 97 33.23 3.03 -17.45
CA SER A 97 33.99 2.56 -18.61
C SER A 97 33.60 3.40 -19.84
N ASN A 98 34.26 3.17 -20.97
CA ASN A 98 33.89 3.80 -22.25
C ASN A 98 32.49 3.38 -22.74
N SER A 99 31.93 2.29 -22.20
CA SER A 99 30.63 1.73 -22.58
C SER A 99 29.58 1.84 -21.47
N SER A 100 29.92 2.47 -20.34
CA SER A 100 28.99 2.72 -19.24
C SER A 100 27.87 3.68 -19.66
N VAL A 101 26.67 3.48 -19.11
CA VAL A 101 25.46 4.22 -19.52
C VAL A 101 24.73 4.70 -18.28
N MET A 102 24.42 6.00 -18.20
CA MET A 102 23.62 6.58 -17.12
C MET A 102 22.46 7.37 -17.70
N LEU A 103 21.24 6.83 -17.63
CA LEU A 103 20.05 7.44 -18.23
C LEU A 103 18.91 7.56 -17.20
N PRO A 104 18.37 8.76 -16.93
CA PRO A 104 18.90 10.06 -17.34
C PRO A 104 20.24 10.35 -16.63
N ASN A 105 21.15 11.07 -17.29
CA ASN A 105 22.31 11.64 -16.62
C ASN A 105 21.86 12.91 -15.89
N LEU A 106 21.83 12.85 -14.56
CA LEU A 106 21.35 13.94 -13.72
C LEU A 106 22.49 14.85 -13.22
N GLY A 107 23.76 14.45 -13.38
CA GLY A 107 24.89 15.15 -12.79
C GLY A 107 24.65 15.45 -11.31
N SER A 108 24.89 16.70 -10.90
CA SER A 108 24.66 17.14 -9.52
C SER A 108 23.20 17.18 -9.08
N ARG A 109 22.23 17.11 -10.01
CA ARG A 109 20.80 17.06 -9.65
C ARG A 109 20.43 15.77 -8.92
N ARG A 110 21.26 14.73 -8.99
CA ARG A 110 21.08 13.49 -8.21
C ARG A 110 21.23 13.70 -6.70
N PHE A 111 21.65 14.88 -6.25
CA PHE A 111 21.74 15.26 -4.84
C PHE A 111 20.69 16.31 -4.43
N GLN A 112 19.67 16.55 -5.28
CA GLN A 112 18.66 17.59 -5.07
C GLN A 112 17.22 17.04 -5.20
N PRO A 113 16.63 16.50 -4.12
CA PRO A 113 17.27 16.15 -2.84
C PRO A 113 18.05 14.83 -2.91
N ALA A 114 17.72 13.95 -3.85
CA ALA A 114 18.32 12.62 -4.00
C ALA A 114 18.15 12.08 -5.43
N LEU A 115 18.79 10.93 -5.71
CA LEU A 115 18.57 10.20 -6.94
C LEU A 115 17.18 9.54 -6.91
N LEU A 116 16.89 8.77 -5.87
CA LEU A 116 15.59 8.13 -5.67
C LEU A 116 15.40 7.75 -4.20
N ASP A 117 14.19 7.31 -3.87
CA ASP A 117 13.85 6.77 -2.54
C ASP A 117 13.90 5.23 -2.53
N LEU A 118 14.50 4.66 -1.48
CA LEU A 118 14.56 3.22 -1.22
C LEU A 118 13.27 2.69 -0.58
N SER A 119 12.45 3.55 0.00
CA SER A 119 11.17 3.20 0.64
C SER A 119 10.01 3.88 -0.09
N SER A 120 8.79 3.36 0.08
CA SER A 120 7.61 3.99 -0.48
C SER A 120 7.12 5.22 0.29
N VAL A 121 7.71 5.53 1.44
CA VAL A 121 7.38 6.74 2.20
C VAL A 121 7.96 7.96 1.50
N GLU A 122 7.16 9.00 1.35
CA GLU A 122 7.56 10.24 0.66
C GLU A 122 8.36 11.16 1.58
N ASP A 123 9.33 11.86 0.99
CA ASP A 123 10.09 12.96 1.60
C ASP A 123 10.76 12.61 2.94
N HIS A 124 11.19 11.36 3.11
CA HIS A 124 11.93 10.91 4.28
C HIS A 124 13.42 10.80 3.98
N ASN A 125 14.21 11.77 4.45
CA ASN A 125 15.62 11.92 4.09
C ASN A 125 16.54 10.73 4.42
N THR A 126 16.16 9.87 5.35
CA THR A 126 16.91 8.63 5.65
C THR A 126 16.70 7.52 4.62
N GLN A 127 15.84 7.73 3.63
CA GLN A 127 15.46 6.71 2.64
C GLN A 127 16.10 6.96 1.28
N TYR A 128 17.03 7.91 1.17
CA TYR A 128 17.64 8.27 -0.12
C TYR A 128 18.68 7.25 -0.57
N PHE A 129 18.60 6.89 -1.84
CA PHE A 129 19.62 6.09 -2.50
C PHE A 129 20.68 6.97 -3.16
N ASN A 130 21.93 6.54 -3.06
CA ASN A 130 23.04 7.14 -3.79
C ASN A 130 24.17 6.14 -4.04
N PHE A 131 25.08 6.51 -4.92
CA PHE A 131 26.32 5.77 -5.20
C PHE A 131 27.52 6.70 -5.40
N VAL A 132 28.71 6.20 -5.11
CA VAL A 132 29.98 6.81 -5.50
C VAL A 132 30.38 6.36 -6.90
N GLU A 133 31.15 7.17 -7.60
CA GLU A 133 31.56 6.93 -8.98
C GLU A 133 33.06 6.68 -9.04
N LEU A 134 33.50 5.57 -9.63
CA LEU A 134 34.91 5.20 -9.79
C LEU A 134 35.18 4.75 -11.24
N PRO A 135 36.40 4.95 -11.79
CA PRO A 135 36.74 4.32 -13.07
C PRO A 135 36.83 2.79 -12.90
N ALA A 136 36.39 2.01 -13.88
CA ALA A 136 36.47 0.54 -13.87
C ALA A 136 37.92 0.05 -13.68
N ALA A 137 38.92 0.82 -14.12
CA ALA A 137 40.33 0.54 -13.88
C ALA A 137 40.71 0.47 -12.38
N ALA A 138 39.93 1.10 -11.48
CA ALA A 138 40.14 1.06 -10.04
C ALA A 138 39.94 -0.36 -9.45
N LEU A 139 39.20 -1.24 -10.13
CA LEU A 139 38.96 -2.63 -9.70
C LEU A 139 40.26 -3.41 -9.44
N LYS A 140 41.37 -3.04 -10.12
CA LYS A 140 42.69 -3.65 -9.89
C LYS A 140 43.23 -3.45 -8.48
N PHE A 141 42.75 -2.43 -7.77
CA PHE A 141 43.18 -2.05 -6.43
C PHE A 141 42.12 -2.33 -5.36
N MET A 142 40.97 -2.89 -5.75
CA MET A 142 39.85 -3.19 -4.85
C MET A 142 39.85 -4.67 -4.45
N PRO A 143 39.13 -5.04 -3.37
CA PRO A 143 38.86 -6.45 -3.07
C PRO A 143 38.26 -7.17 -4.28
N LYS A 144 38.54 -8.47 -4.41
CA LYS A 144 37.96 -9.28 -5.48
C LYS A 144 36.43 -9.18 -5.43
N PRO A 145 35.76 -8.79 -6.53
CA PRO A 145 34.31 -8.77 -6.58
C PRO A 145 33.73 -10.15 -6.33
N VAL A 146 32.64 -10.21 -5.56
CA VAL A 146 31.76 -11.37 -5.44
C VAL A 146 30.48 -11.02 -6.19
N PHE A 147 30.17 -11.75 -7.25
CA PHE A 147 29.02 -11.44 -8.09
C PHE A 147 27.76 -12.08 -7.52
N VAL A 148 26.70 -11.28 -7.40
CA VAL A 148 25.37 -11.75 -7.03
C VAL A 148 24.63 -12.13 -8.32
N PRO A 149 24.33 -13.42 -8.53
CA PRO A 149 23.72 -13.91 -9.77
C PRO A 149 22.21 -13.69 -9.81
N ASP A 150 21.56 -13.58 -8.65
CA ASP A 150 20.13 -13.31 -8.54
C ASP A 150 19.80 -11.90 -9.07
N VAL A 151 18.63 -11.75 -9.70
CA VAL A 151 18.08 -10.42 -9.96
C VAL A 151 17.72 -9.81 -8.62
N ALA A 152 18.33 -8.67 -8.28
CA ALA A 152 18.14 -8.04 -6.99
C ALA A 152 17.06 -6.96 -7.03
N LEU A 153 16.17 -6.92 -6.04
CA LEU A 153 15.36 -5.75 -5.70
C LEU A 153 15.92 -5.14 -4.41
N ILE A 154 16.51 -3.95 -4.53
CA ILE A 154 17.16 -3.21 -3.45
C ILE A 154 16.21 -2.10 -2.98
N ALA A 155 15.84 -2.18 -1.71
CA ALA A 155 14.90 -1.26 -1.08
C ALA A 155 15.20 -1.10 0.42
N ASN A 156 14.46 -0.24 1.10
CA ASN A 156 14.46 -0.13 2.55
C ASN A 156 13.07 -0.46 3.10
N ARG A 157 13.04 -1.20 4.21
CA ARG A 157 11.84 -1.28 5.05
C ARG A 157 11.68 0.02 5.82
N PHE A 158 10.44 0.48 5.99
CA PHE A 158 10.20 1.76 6.67
C PHE A 158 10.11 1.63 8.20
N ASN A 159 9.21 0.77 8.68
CA ASN A 159 8.99 0.52 10.10
C ASN A 159 8.51 -0.92 10.34
N PRO A 160 9.39 -1.93 10.21
CA PRO A 160 9.05 -3.35 10.23
C PRO A 160 8.43 -3.88 11.53
N ASP A 161 8.47 -3.13 12.64
CA ASP A 161 7.80 -3.52 13.89
C ASP A 161 6.31 -3.11 13.94
N ASN A 162 5.85 -2.33 12.97
CA ASN A 162 4.47 -1.86 12.89
C ASN A 162 3.76 -2.48 11.68
N LEU A 163 2.80 -3.37 11.95
CA LEU A 163 2.10 -4.12 10.92
C LEU A 163 1.46 -3.24 9.82
N MET A 164 0.97 -2.04 10.16
CA MET A 164 0.39 -1.14 9.15
C MET A 164 1.47 -0.66 8.17
N HIS A 165 2.65 -0.26 8.67
CA HIS A 165 3.78 0.12 7.82
C HIS A 165 4.30 -1.08 7.01
N VAL A 166 4.42 -2.26 7.63
CA VAL A 166 4.82 -3.50 6.93
C VAL A 166 3.93 -3.74 5.70
N PHE A 167 2.61 -3.63 5.85
CA PHE A 167 1.69 -3.84 4.73
C PHE A 167 1.64 -2.66 3.76
N HIS A 168 1.46 -1.45 4.26
CA HIS A 168 1.22 -0.25 3.46
C HIS A 168 2.48 0.26 2.76
N ASP A 169 3.61 0.30 3.47
CA ASP A 169 4.85 0.95 3.02
C ASP A 169 5.90 -0.04 2.48
N ASP A 170 5.81 -1.32 2.85
CA ASP A 170 6.80 -2.30 2.40
C ASP A 170 6.19 -3.36 1.47
N LEU A 171 5.35 -4.28 1.98
CA LEU A 171 4.91 -5.47 1.23
C LEU A 171 4.10 -5.13 -0.03
N LEU A 172 3.13 -4.21 0.05
CA LEU A 172 2.32 -3.80 -1.10
C LEU A 172 3.17 -3.10 -2.18
N PRO A 173 3.97 -2.07 -1.85
CA PRO A 173 4.91 -1.45 -2.78
C PRO A 173 5.90 -2.43 -3.41
N ILE A 174 6.49 -3.35 -2.63
CA ILE A 174 7.42 -4.37 -3.13
C ILE A 174 6.69 -5.28 -4.13
N TYR A 175 5.56 -5.87 -3.74
CA TYR A 175 4.77 -6.75 -4.60
C TYR A 175 4.40 -6.05 -5.91
N TYR A 176 3.91 -4.81 -5.84
CA TYR A 176 3.52 -4.08 -7.03
C TYR A 176 4.71 -3.73 -7.92
N THR A 177 5.86 -3.36 -7.33
CA THR A 177 7.10 -3.09 -8.07
C THR A 177 7.57 -4.34 -8.81
N MET A 178 7.53 -5.50 -8.17
CA MET A 178 7.87 -6.78 -8.81
C MET A 178 6.97 -7.07 -10.02
N GLN A 179 5.68 -6.72 -9.95
CA GLN A 179 4.77 -6.89 -11.09
C GLN A 179 5.03 -5.94 -12.27
N GLN A 180 5.76 -4.84 -12.07
CA GLN A 180 6.07 -3.89 -13.14
C GLN A 180 7.20 -4.35 -14.05
N PHE A 181 8.05 -5.26 -13.58
CA PHE A 181 9.25 -5.71 -14.30
C PHE A 181 9.24 -7.23 -14.42
N SER A 182 9.21 -7.73 -15.66
CA SER A 182 9.01 -9.16 -15.95
C SER A 182 10.07 -10.11 -15.36
N ASP A 183 11.24 -9.57 -15.05
CA ASP A 183 12.39 -10.27 -14.49
C ASP A 183 12.55 -10.09 -12.96
N LEU A 184 11.67 -9.30 -12.32
CA LEU A 184 11.47 -9.32 -10.87
C LEU A 184 10.36 -10.32 -10.52
N ASP A 185 10.62 -11.60 -10.80
CA ASP A 185 9.71 -12.69 -10.48
C ASP A 185 9.99 -13.30 -9.10
N LEU A 186 9.42 -14.48 -8.82
CA LEU A 186 9.61 -15.18 -7.55
C LEU A 186 11.04 -15.69 -7.33
N GLU A 187 11.92 -15.65 -8.33
CA GLU A 187 13.34 -16.01 -8.18
C GLU A 187 14.23 -14.78 -7.94
N ALA A 188 13.68 -13.57 -8.00
CA ALA A 188 14.39 -12.35 -7.62
C ALA A 188 14.63 -12.30 -6.11
N ARG A 189 15.78 -11.80 -5.67
CA ARG A 189 16.12 -11.69 -4.24
C ARG A 189 15.90 -10.26 -3.75
N LEU A 190 15.29 -10.14 -2.57
CA LEU A 190 15.10 -8.86 -1.88
C LEU A 190 16.35 -8.51 -1.06
N PHE A 191 16.77 -7.25 -1.12
CA PHE A 191 17.90 -6.71 -0.35
C PHE A 191 17.46 -5.47 0.42
N PHE A 192 17.63 -5.49 1.74
CA PHE A 192 17.20 -4.43 2.65
C PHE A 192 18.41 -3.68 3.23
N MET A 193 18.51 -2.39 2.91
CA MET A 193 19.72 -1.59 3.17
C MET A 193 19.62 -0.65 4.39
N GLU A 194 18.49 -0.65 5.12
CA GLU A 194 18.26 0.25 6.25
C GLU A 194 19.03 -0.11 7.52
N GLY A 195 19.55 -1.34 7.62
CA GLY A 195 20.32 -1.82 8.77
C GLY A 195 19.49 -2.30 9.96
N TRP A 196 18.20 -2.58 9.78
CA TRP A 196 17.34 -3.15 10.81
C TRP A 196 17.50 -4.68 10.82
N ASN A 197 17.29 -5.30 11.98
CA ASN A 197 17.23 -6.76 12.10
C ASN A 197 15.96 -7.31 11.41
N GLU A 198 15.81 -8.63 11.37
CA GLU A 198 14.63 -9.28 10.79
C GLU A 198 13.31 -8.71 11.35
N GLY A 199 13.20 -8.60 12.67
CA GLY A 199 11.99 -8.10 13.34
C GLY A 199 10.84 -9.13 13.33
N VAL A 200 9.75 -8.82 14.03
CA VAL A 200 8.66 -9.77 14.31
C VAL A 200 7.82 -10.14 13.08
N HIS A 201 7.93 -9.37 11.99
CA HIS A 201 7.12 -9.54 10.78
C HIS A 201 7.95 -9.99 9.57
N PHE A 202 9.22 -10.39 9.76
CA PHE A 202 10.13 -10.69 8.66
C PHE A 202 9.65 -11.83 7.74
N ASP A 203 8.97 -12.83 8.31
CA ASP A 203 8.45 -13.96 7.56
C ASP A 203 7.43 -13.55 6.49
N LEU A 204 6.78 -12.38 6.62
CA LEU A 204 5.88 -11.88 5.59
C LEU A 204 6.64 -11.45 4.32
N TYR A 205 7.87 -10.94 4.46
CA TYR A 205 8.71 -10.56 3.32
C TYR A 205 9.21 -11.80 2.56
N LYS A 206 9.45 -12.91 3.28
CA LYS A 206 9.82 -14.21 2.69
C LYS A 206 8.72 -14.79 1.79
N LEU A 207 7.48 -14.29 1.85
CA LEU A 207 6.40 -14.75 0.97
C LEU A 207 6.49 -14.18 -0.45
N LEU A 208 7.21 -13.06 -0.62
CA LEU A 208 7.31 -12.33 -1.90
C LEU A 208 8.28 -13.01 -2.88
N SER A 209 9.19 -13.85 -2.40
CA SER A 209 10.21 -14.52 -3.21
C SER A 209 10.48 -15.94 -2.70
N ASN A 210 10.94 -16.83 -3.57
CA ASN A 210 11.47 -18.14 -3.21
C ASN A 210 12.91 -18.04 -2.67
N LYS A 211 13.59 -16.90 -2.86
CA LYS A 211 14.90 -16.59 -2.30
C LYS A 211 14.76 -15.91 -0.94
N GLN A 212 15.64 -16.25 -0.01
CA GLN A 212 15.71 -15.55 1.28
C GLN A 212 16.09 -14.07 1.07
N PRO A 213 15.28 -13.11 1.58
CA PRO A 213 15.67 -11.72 1.66
C PRO A 213 16.97 -11.57 2.46
N LEU A 214 17.84 -10.65 2.06
CA LEU A 214 19.10 -10.37 2.75
C LEU A 214 19.12 -8.96 3.34
N LEU A 215 19.57 -8.87 4.58
CA LEU A 215 19.79 -7.63 5.32
C LEU A 215 21.21 -7.11 5.10
N ARG A 216 21.38 -5.80 5.22
CA ARG A 216 22.69 -5.14 5.05
C ARG A 216 23.82 -5.76 5.88
N GLU A 217 23.56 -6.15 7.13
CA GLU A 217 24.59 -6.73 8.00
C GLU A 217 25.04 -8.11 7.52
N GLU A 218 24.14 -8.91 6.94
CA GLU A 218 24.47 -10.23 6.38
C GLU A 218 25.39 -10.13 5.16
N LEU A 219 25.32 -9.02 4.40
CA LEU A 219 26.17 -8.78 3.24
C LEU A 219 27.67 -8.78 3.58
N LYS A 220 28.04 -8.38 4.81
CA LYS A 220 29.44 -8.38 5.29
C LYS A 220 30.06 -9.78 5.28
N THR A 221 29.22 -10.82 5.41
CA THR A 221 29.66 -12.22 5.41
C THR A 221 29.89 -12.77 4.00
N LEU A 222 29.25 -12.19 2.98
CA LEU A 222 29.30 -12.66 1.59
C LEU A 222 30.58 -12.20 0.87
N GLY A 223 31.08 -11.00 1.18
CA GLY A 223 32.29 -10.47 0.57
C GLY A 223 32.43 -8.97 0.76
N ARG A 224 33.66 -8.46 0.61
CA ARG A 224 33.96 -7.03 0.81
C ARG A 224 33.47 -6.12 -0.31
N LEU A 225 33.32 -6.68 -1.52
CA LEU A 225 32.81 -6.00 -2.69
C LEU A 225 31.82 -6.92 -3.39
N LEU A 226 30.53 -6.64 -3.22
CA LEU A 226 29.45 -7.39 -3.85
C LEU A 226 29.04 -6.68 -5.13
N CYS A 227 28.90 -7.40 -6.24
CA CYS A 227 28.49 -6.82 -7.53
C CYS A 227 27.24 -7.51 -8.05
N PHE A 228 26.14 -6.77 -8.08
CA PHE A 228 24.85 -7.23 -8.58
C PHE A 228 24.89 -7.25 -10.11
N THR A 229 24.80 -8.45 -10.69
CA THR A 229 24.76 -8.61 -12.14
C THR A 229 23.59 -7.84 -12.74
N LYS A 230 22.44 -7.88 -12.07
CA LYS A 230 21.25 -7.10 -12.37
C LYS A 230 20.53 -6.68 -11.09
N SER A 231 20.18 -5.40 -10.96
CA SER A 231 19.43 -4.92 -9.82
C SER A 231 18.39 -3.85 -10.19
N TYR A 232 17.31 -3.82 -9.44
CA TYR A 232 16.32 -2.75 -9.41
C TYR A 232 16.42 -2.05 -8.07
N VAL A 233 16.44 -0.73 -8.07
CA VAL A 233 16.63 0.08 -6.87
C VAL A 233 15.49 1.07 -6.74
N GLY A 234 14.83 1.05 -5.58
CA GLY A 234 13.65 1.85 -5.27
C GLY A 234 12.33 1.11 -5.45
N LEU A 235 11.25 1.72 -4.94
CA LEU A 235 9.91 1.13 -4.93
C LEU A 235 8.87 2.05 -5.57
N SER A 236 7.87 1.44 -6.20
CA SER A 236 6.68 2.14 -6.66
C SER A 236 5.79 2.55 -5.48
N LYS A 237 5.44 3.83 -5.42
CA LYS A 237 4.57 4.39 -4.37
C LYS A 237 3.09 4.36 -4.71
N ILE A 238 2.73 3.85 -5.90
CA ILE A 238 1.36 3.88 -6.45
C ILE A 238 0.35 3.20 -5.50
N THR A 239 0.78 2.19 -4.76
CA THR A 239 -0.04 1.41 -3.83
C THR A 239 -0.29 2.09 -2.48
N THR A 240 0.34 3.23 -2.19
CA THR A 240 0.18 3.94 -0.91
C THR A 240 -1.01 4.90 -0.96
N TRP A 241 -1.74 5.01 0.16
CA TRP A 241 -2.96 5.85 0.27
C TRP A 241 -2.95 6.82 1.46
N TYR A 242 -2.03 6.64 2.41
CA TYR A 242 -1.95 7.45 3.63
C TYR A 242 -0.56 8.07 3.80
N GLN A 243 -0.49 9.24 4.46
CA GLN A 243 0.76 9.89 4.84
C GLN A 243 0.76 10.23 6.33
N TYR A 244 1.92 10.09 6.98
CA TYR A 244 2.05 10.11 8.44
C TYR A 244 2.35 11.47 9.04
N GLY A 245 2.46 12.49 8.19
CA GLY A 245 2.52 13.86 8.62
C GLY A 245 3.90 14.43 8.92
N PHE A 246 4.90 14.09 8.09
CA PHE A 246 6.26 14.63 8.21
C PHE A 246 6.34 16.12 7.87
N VAL A 247 5.59 16.58 6.87
CA VAL A 247 5.61 17.97 6.37
C VAL A 247 4.30 18.71 6.63
N GLN A 248 3.18 17.98 6.69
CA GLN A 248 1.84 18.48 6.95
C GLN A 248 1.15 17.54 7.96
N PRO A 249 0.01 17.88 8.58
CA PRO A 249 -0.68 16.93 9.45
C PRO A 249 -1.04 15.63 8.73
N GLN A 250 -0.97 14.50 9.45
CA GLN A 250 -1.25 13.17 8.90
C GLN A 250 -2.67 13.04 8.32
N GLY A 251 -2.83 12.18 7.33
CA GLY A 251 -4.10 12.04 6.61
C GLY A 251 -3.97 11.29 5.28
N PRO A 252 -5.07 11.19 4.52
CA PRO A 252 -5.06 10.59 3.19
C PRO A 252 -4.11 11.35 2.25
N LYS A 253 -3.47 10.64 1.32
CA LYS A 253 -2.67 11.28 0.27
C LYS A 253 -3.59 12.07 -0.67
N ALA A 254 -3.07 13.18 -1.22
CA ALA A 254 -3.86 14.03 -2.13
C ALA A 254 -4.20 13.32 -3.46
N ASN A 255 -3.27 12.53 -3.98
CA ASN A 255 -3.42 11.79 -5.25
C ASN A 255 -3.28 10.28 -5.00
N ILE A 256 -4.36 9.65 -4.57
CA ILE A 256 -4.41 8.19 -4.37
C ILE A 256 -4.63 7.52 -5.74
N LEU A 257 -3.65 6.73 -6.17
CA LEU A 257 -3.69 6.02 -7.47
C LEU A 257 -4.13 4.56 -7.33
N VAL A 258 -3.95 3.97 -6.14
CA VAL A 258 -4.36 2.60 -5.84
C VAL A 258 -5.86 2.46 -5.78
N SER A 259 -6.35 1.31 -6.24
CA SER A 259 -7.74 0.88 -6.07
C SER A 259 -7.80 -0.42 -5.27
N GLY A 260 -9.01 -0.80 -4.86
CA GLY A 260 -9.23 -2.10 -4.23
C GLY A 260 -8.90 -3.29 -5.13
N ASN A 261 -8.72 -3.10 -6.44
CA ASN A 261 -8.26 -4.18 -7.31
C ASN A 261 -6.83 -4.59 -6.98
N GLU A 262 -5.89 -3.64 -6.92
CA GLU A 262 -4.48 -3.92 -6.61
C GLU A 262 -4.34 -4.54 -5.23
N ILE A 263 -5.05 -3.98 -4.25
CA ILE A 263 -5.10 -4.50 -2.87
C ILE A 263 -5.57 -5.96 -2.84
N ARG A 264 -6.65 -6.28 -3.56
CA ARG A 264 -7.22 -7.63 -3.57
C ARG A 264 -6.37 -8.64 -4.34
N GLN A 265 -5.65 -8.19 -5.37
CA GLN A 265 -4.66 -9.03 -6.05
C GLN A 265 -3.52 -9.40 -5.10
N PHE A 266 -3.00 -8.42 -4.36
CA PHE A 266 -2.00 -8.63 -3.34
C PHE A 266 -2.49 -9.57 -2.22
N THR A 267 -3.67 -9.35 -1.65
CA THR A 267 -4.15 -10.24 -0.58
C THR A 267 -4.43 -11.65 -1.08
N LYS A 268 -4.90 -11.82 -2.33
CA LYS A 268 -5.00 -13.13 -2.97
C LYS A 268 -3.64 -13.82 -3.08
N PHE A 269 -2.61 -13.11 -3.52
CA PHE A 269 -1.24 -13.63 -3.59
C PHE A 269 -0.74 -14.08 -2.21
N MET A 270 -0.91 -13.24 -1.18
CA MET A 270 -0.50 -13.56 0.19
C MET A 270 -1.23 -14.79 0.74
N MET A 271 -2.54 -14.87 0.55
CA MET A 271 -3.34 -16.04 0.97
C MET A 271 -2.87 -17.32 0.28
N GLN A 272 -2.53 -17.26 -1.01
CA GLN A 272 -1.98 -18.41 -1.74
C GLN A 272 -0.63 -18.85 -1.15
N LYS A 273 0.28 -17.91 -0.88
CA LYS A 273 1.59 -18.21 -0.28
C LYS A 273 1.49 -18.76 1.15
N LEU A 274 0.45 -18.39 1.88
CA LEU A 274 0.13 -18.89 3.21
C LEU A 274 -0.68 -20.20 3.21
N ASN A 275 -0.93 -20.79 2.05
CA ASN A 275 -1.78 -21.99 1.89
C ASN A 275 -3.18 -21.83 2.51
N ILE A 276 -3.74 -20.63 2.45
CA ILE A 276 -5.10 -20.35 2.92
C ILE A 276 -6.05 -20.68 1.78
N SER A 277 -6.79 -21.78 1.92
CA SER A 277 -7.91 -22.11 1.04
C SER A 277 -9.12 -21.25 1.42
N LEU A 278 -9.59 -20.45 0.47
CA LEU A 278 -10.93 -19.87 0.54
C LEU A 278 -11.92 -21.02 0.32
N GLU A 279 -12.42 -21.61 1.40
CA GLU A 279 -13.53 -22.55 1.29
C GLU A 279 -14.71 -21.86 0.59
N GLU A 280 -15.40 -22.57 -0.30
CA GLU A 280 -16.62 -22.06 -0.93
C GLU A 280 -17.66 -21.81 0.15
N SER A 281 -17.75 -20.54 0.59
CA SER A 281 -18.77 -20.02 1.51
C SER A 281 -19.17 -21.00 2.60
N SER A 282 -18.41 -21.09 3.69
CA SER A 282 -19.02 -21.57 4.93
C SER A 282 -20.27 -20.71 5.16
N SER A 283 -21.44 -21.33 5.29
CA SER A 283 -22.69 -20.61 5.53
C SER A 283 -22.72 -19.85 6.86
N GLU A 284 -21.71 -20.06 7.70
CA GLU A 284 -21.56 -19.40 8.99
C GLU A 284 -20.99 -17.99 8.82
N GLU A 285 -21.85 -16.99 9.06
CA GLU A 285 -21.44 -15.59 9.21
C GLU A 285 -20.92 -15.36 10.63
N TYR A 286 -19.75 -14.75 10.76
CA TYR A 286 -19.16 -14.42 12.06
C TYR A 286 -18.49 -13.05 12.08
N ILE A 287 -18.35 -12.52 13.30
CA ILE A 287 -17.69 -11.27 13.63
C ILE A 287 -16.33 -11.59 14.24
N VAL A 288 -15.30 -10.86 13.84
CA VAL A 288 -13.96 -10.94 14.44
C VAL A 288 -13.74 -9.68 15.28
N VAL A 289 -13.31 -9.87 16.52
CA VAL A 289 -12.86 -8.81 17.42
C VAL A 289 -11.36 -8.96 17.61
N PHE A 290 -10.59 -7.90 17.34
CA PHE A 290 -9.17 -7.91 17.67
C PHE A 290 -8.95 -7.54 19.13
N SER A 291 -8.43 -8.50 19.90
CA SER A 291 -7.93 -8.30 21.24
C SER A 291 -6.47 -7.82 21.23
N ARG A 292 -6.05 -7.26 22.36
CA ARG A 292 -4.70 -6.77 22.63
C ARG A 292 -4.33 -7.13 24.06
N THR A 293 -3.04 -7.29 24.33
CA THR A 293 -2.58 -7.67 25.68
C THR A 293 -1.73 -6.59 26.38
N ILE A 294 -1.25 -5.57 25.65
CA ILE A 294 -0.24 -4.62 26.16
C ILE A 294 -0.79 -3.19 26.35
N ASN A 295 -1.45 -2.65 25.33
CA ASN A 295 -1.96 -1.27 25.31
C ASN A 295 -3.19 -1.16 24.41
N ARG A 296 -3.99 -0.11 24.58
CA ARG A 296 -5.27 0.08 23.85
C ARG A 296 -6.21 -1.09 24.09
N LEU A 297 -6.29 -1.54 25.35
CA LEU A 297 -7.15 -2.64 25.74
C LEU A 297 -8.63 -2.23 25.67
N ILE A 298 -9.49 -3.17 25.27
CA ILE A 298 -10.93 -3.08 25.47
C ILE A 298 -11.22 -3.67 26.85
N LEU A 299 -11.45 -2.81 27.85
CA LEU A 299 -11.52 -3.24 29.26
C LEU A 299 -12.71 -4.18 29.56
N ASN A 300 -13.78 -4.09 28.77
CA ASN A 300 -14.96 -4.94 28.86
C ASN A 300 -15.15 -5.81 27.60
N GLU A 301 -14.05 -6.37 27.07
CA GLU A 301 -14.05 -7.17 25.83
C GLU A 301 -15.07 -8.32 25.84
N ALA A 302 -15.19 -9.05 26.96
CA ALA A 302 -16.14 -10.15 27.07
C ALA A 302 -17.60 -9.70 26.93
N GLU A 303 -17.97 -8.55 27.52
CA GLU A 303 -19.30 -7.96 27.37
C GLU A 303 -19.54 -7.52 25.93
N LEU A 304 -18.54 -6.93 25.29
CA LEU A 304 -18.61 -6.50 23.90
C LEU A 304 -18.85 -7.69 22.96
N ILE A 305 -18.10 -8.78 23.12
CA ILE A 305 -18.24 -10.00 22.32
C ILE A 305 -19.66 -10.56 22.44
N LEU A 306 -20.18 -10.67 23.68
CA LEU A 306 -21.53 -11.16 23.94
C LEU A 306 -22.59 -10.26 23.31
N ALA A 307 -22.47 -8.94 23.45
CA ALA A 307 -23.41 -7.98 22.88
C ALA A 307 -23.43 -8.03 21.34
N LEU A 308 -22.27 -8.09 20.70
CA LEU A 308 -22.17 -8.24 19.24
C LEU A 308 -22.80 -9.55 18.77
N ALA A 309 -22.53 -10.66 19.46
CA ALA A 309 -23.09 -11.96 19.12
C ALA A 309 -24.63 -11.97 19.22
N GLN A 310 -25.18 -11.38 20.29
CA GLN A 310 -26.62 -11.29 20.51
C GLN A 310 -27.31 -10.34 19.53
N GLU A 311 -26.74 -9.16 19.28
CA GLU A 311 -27.33 -8.13 18.43
C GLU A 311 -27.43 -8.58 16.97
N PHE A 312 -26.38 -9.22 16.46
CA PHE A 312 -26.29 -9.61 15.05
C PHE A 312 -26.65 -11.07 14.78
N GLN A 313 -26.84 -11.88 15.83
CA GLN A 313 -27.12 -13.31 15.73
C GLN A 313 -26.05 -14.01 14.88
N MET A 314 -24.79 -13.76 15.24
CA MET A 314 -23.59 -14.27 14.59
C MET A 314 -22.62 -14.77 15.66
N LYS A 315 -21.79 -15.75 15.30
CA LYS A 315 -20.65 -16.12 16.15
C LYS A 315 -19.70 -14.93 16.22
N THR A 316 -19.20 -14.60 17.40
CA THR A 316 -18.18 -13.56 17.57
C THR A 316 -16.91 -14.23 18.10
N ILE A 317 -15.80 -14.03 17.40
CA ILE A 317 -14.51 -14.66 17.66
C ILE A 317 -13.52 -13.56 18.03
N SER A 318 -12.82 -13.73 19.16
CA SER A 318 -11.69 -12.86 19.51
C SER A 318 -10.39 -13.43 18.94
N VAL A 319 -9.54 -12.57 18.40
CA VAL A 319 -8.21 -12.92 17.88
C VAL A 319 -7.16 -11.92 18.38
N SER A 320 -5.93 -12.39 18.58
CA SER A 320 -4.79 -11.59 19.02
C SER A 320 -3.56 -11.96 18.19
N LEU A 321 -2.74 -10.96 17.84
CA LEU A 321 -1.47 -11.17 17.12
C LEU A 321 -0.42 -11.87 18.01
N GLU A 322 -0.57 -11.79 19.33
CA GLU A 322 0.32 -12.43 20.31
C GLU A 322 -0.02 -13.92 20.51
N GLU A 323 -1.29 -14.30 20.38
CA GLU A 323 -1.77 -15.66 20.66
C GLU A 323 -2.01 -16.52 19.41
N HIS A 324 -2.27 -15.89 18.26
CA HIS A 324 -2.66 -16.60 17.04
C HIS A 324 -1.63 -16.36 15.92
N SER A 325 -1.45 -17.36 15.06
CA SER A 325 -0.58 -17.20 13.88
C SER A 325 -1.17 -16.19 12.88
N PHE A 326 -0.31 -15.51 12.13
CA PHE A 326 -0.75 -14.61 11.07
C PHE A 326 -1.67 -15.30 10.06
N SER A 327 -1.35 -16.54 9.67
CA SER A 327 -2.15 -17.33 8.73
C SER A 327 -3.56 -17.62 9.25
N ASP A 328 -3.71 -17.90 10.55
CA ASP A 328 -5.01 -18.18 11.15
C ASP A 328 -5.87 -16.91 11.21
N ILE A 329 -5.26 -15.78 11.60
CA ILE A 329 -5.94 -14.48 11.62
C ILE A 329 -6.36 -14.07 10.21
N ALA A 330 -5.46 -14.17 9.23
CA ALA A 330 -5.77 -13.85 7.83
C ALA A 330 -6.90 -14.74 7.30
N ARG A 331 -6.88 -16.04 7.61
CA ARG A 331 -7.96 -16.97 7.26
C ARG A 331 -9.29 -16.56 7.89
N LEU A 332 -9.31 -16.28 9.19
CA LEU A 332 -10.51 -15.86 9.91
C LEU A 332 -11.07 -14.55 9.34
N ILE A 333 -10.22 -13.56 9.08
CA ILE A 333 -10.68 -12.27 8.54
C ILE A 333 -11.16 -12.40 7.10
N SER A 334 -10.55 -13.27 6.30
CA SER A 334 -10.92 -13.45 4.88
C SER A 334 -12.37 -13.92 4.66
N ASN A 335 -12.99 -14.53 5.68
CA ASN A 335 -14.38 -14.97 5.66
C ASN A 335 -15.28 -14.22 6.67
N ALA A 336 -14.77 -13.21 7.37
CA ALA A 336 -15.53 -12.48 8.38
C ALA A 336 -16.55 -11.52 7.75
N SER A 337 -17.73 -11.41 8.39
CA SER A 337 -18.76 -10.43 8.03
C SER A 337 -18.47 -9.04 8.60
N MET A 338 -17.78 -9.00 9.75
CA MET A 338 -17.40 -7.76 10.42
C MET A 338 -16.07 -7.94 11.16
N LEU A 339 -15.23 -6.90 11.12
CA LEU A 339 -14.02 -6.76 11.92
C LEU A 339 -14.17 -5.58 12.87
N VAL A 340 -14.02 -5.82 14.18
CA VAL A 340 -14.06 -4.79 15.23
C VAL A 340 -12.68 -4.70 15.88
N SER A 341 -12.12 -3.49 15.98
CA SER A 341 -10.81 -3.30 16.61
C SER A 341 -10.64 -1.88 17.15
N MET A 342 -9.87 -1.74 18.22
CA MET A 342 -9.25 -0.47 18.60
C MET A 342 -8.33 0.05 17.48
N HIS A 343 -8.32 1.37 17.27
CA HIS A 343 -7.46 2.07 16.33
C HIS A 343 -5.99 1.68 16.53
N GLY A 344 -5.32 1.27 15.44
CA GLY A 344 -3.89 1.01 15.43
C GLY A 344 -3.47 -0.01 14.38
N ALA A 345 -2.19 -0.38 14.39
CA ALA A 345 -1.53 -1.10 13.29
C ALA A 345 -2.25 -2.38 12.83
N GLN A 346 -2.79 -3.17 13.76
CA GLN A 346 -3.46 -4.44 13.45
C GLN A 346 -4.68 -4.32 12.53
N LEU A 347 -5.32 -3.14 12.49
CA LEU A 347 -6.51 -2.93 11.68
C LEU A 347 -6.20 -2.90 10.17
N VAL A 348 -4.92 -2.88 9.78
CA VAL A 348 -4.48 -3.13 8.40
C VAL A 348 -4.91 -4.51 7.90
N MET A 349 -5.18 -5.46 8.80
CA MET A 349 -5.72 -6.76 8.44
C MET A 349 -7.09 -6.69 7.76
N SER A 350 -7.78 -5.54 7.83
CA SER A 350 -8.98 -5.25 7.03
C SER A 350 -8.77 -5.37 5.51
N LEU A 351 -7.52 -5.35 5.01
CA LEU A 351 -7.16 -5.67 3.62
C LEU A 351 -7.70 -7.04 3.18
N PHE A 352 -7.76 -8.01 4.09
CA PHE A 352 -8.20 -9.38 3.81
C PHE A 352 -9.73 -9.53 3.79
N LEU A 353 -10.49 -8.53 4.25
CA LEU A 353 -11.94 -8.64 4.33
C LEU A 353 -12.60 -8.83 2.95
N PRO A 354 -13.66 -9.67 2.89
CA PRO A 354 -14.43 -9.84 1.68
C PRO A 354 -15.26 -8.59 1.37
N ARG A 355 -15.65 -8.42 0.10
CA ARG A 355 -16.49 -7.29 -0.33
C ARG A 355 -17.82 -7.30 0.41
N GLY A 356 -18.26 -6.14 0.88
CA GLY A 356 -19.51 -5.96 1.61
C GLY A 356 -19.40 -6.14 3.13
N ALA A 357 -18.27 -6.68 3.62
CA ALA A 357 -17.98 -6.76 5.05
C ALA A 357 -17.79 -5.38 5.69
N THR A 358 -17.91 -5.35 7.02
CA THR A 358 -17.88 -4.12 7.81
C THR A 358 -16.59 -4.03 8.63
N VAL A 359 -15.92 -2.88 8.59
CA VAL A 359 -14.85 -2.49 9.50
C VAL A 359 -15.42 -1.54 10.54
N VAL A 360 -15.32 -1.91 11.82
CA VAL A 360 -15.69 -1.07 12.97
C VAL A 360 -14.42 -0.69 13.70
N GLU A 361 -14.05 0.57 13.58
CA GLU A 361 -12.87 1.14 14.21
C GLU A 361 -13.25 1.90 15.47
N LEU A 362 -12.64 1.50 16.60
CA LEU A 362 -12.87 2.10 17.91
C LEU A 362 -11.73 3.07 18.25
N PHE A 363 -12.05 4.32 18.55
CA PHE A 363 -11.09 5.37 18.90
C PHE A 363 -11.10 5.63 20.40
N PRO A 364 -9.91 5.71 21.05
CA PRO A 364 -9.79 6.16 22.43
C PRO A 364 -10.32 7.59 22.64
N TYR A 365 -10.46 7.97 23.91
CA TYR A 365 -10.93 9.31 24.28
C TYR A 365 -10.05 10.41 23.69
N ALA A 366 -10.68 11.53 23.30
CA ALA A 366 -10.06 12.71 22.70
C ALA A 366 -9.39 12.48 21.32
N ILE A 367 -9.48 11.28 20.72
CA ILE A 367 -8.99 11.06 19.36
C ILE A 367 -10.13 11.23 18.36
N ASN A 368 -10.02 12.27 17.54
CA ASN A 368 -11.00 12.56 16.49
C ASN A 368 -10.86 11.59 15.29
N PRO A 369 -11.87 10.77 14.97
CA PRO A 369 -11.81 9.81 13.87
C PRO A 369 -11.63 10.42 12.48
N GLU A 370 -11.92 11.71 12.29
CA GLU A 370 -11.74 12.41 11.02
C GLU A 370 -10.30 12.86 10.77
N HIS A 371 -9.44 12.84 11.80
CA HIS A 371 -8.02 13.22 11.68
C HIS A 371 -7.12 12.01 11.37
N TYR A 372 -7.49 10.81 11.81
CA TYR A 372 -6.65 9.60 11.70
C TYR A 372 -7.38 8.53 10.89
N THR A 373 -7.33 8.66 9.56
CA THR A 373 -8.22 7.95 8.63
C THR A 373 -7.59 6.87 7.74
N PRO A 374 -6.48 6.17 8.09
CA PRO A 374 -5.85 5.21 7.17
C PRO A 374 -6.80 4.08 6.75
N TYR A 375 -7.64 3.58 7.67
CA TYR A 375 -8.57 2.48 7.40
C TYR A 375 -9.89 2.95 6.80
N LYS A 376 -10.35 4.16 7.14
CA LYS A 376 -11.44 4.83 6.42
C LYS A 376 -11.08 4.99 4.94
N THR A 377 -9.89 5.51 4.65
CA THR A 377 -9.38 5.67 3.29
C THR A 377 -9.31 4.32 2.58
N LEU A 378 -8.70 3.30 3.20
CA LEU A 378 -8.64 1.95 2.66
C LEU A 378 -10.03 1.41 2.30
N ALA A 379 -10.98 1.44 3.24
CA ALA A 379 -12.33 0.92 3.03
C ALA A 379 -13.08 1.62 1.89
N THR A 380 -12.80 2.91 1.67
CA THR A 380 -13.41 3.74 0.63
C THR A 380 -12.69 3.73 -0.72
N LEU A 381 -11.55 3.04 -0.85
CA LEU A 381 -10.87 2.91 -2.15
C LEU A 381 -11.82 2.28 -3.19
N PRO A 382 -11.83 2.77 -4.44
CA PRO A 382 -12.67 2.20 -5.49
C PRO A 382 -12.45 0.68 -5.63
N GLY A 383 -13.50 -0.12 -5.47
CA GLY A 383 -13.43 -1.59 -5.58
C GLY A 383 -13.00 -2.35 -4.31
N MET A 384 -12.73 -1.65 -3.21
CA MET A 384 -12.63 -2.28 -1.88
C MET A 384 -14.01 -2.67 -1.37
N ASP A 385 -15.04 -1.87 -1.60
CA ASP A 385 -16.44 -2.22 -1.27
C ASP A 385 -16.65 -2.63 0.21
N LEU A 386 -15.90 -2.05 1.14
CA LEU A 386 -16.07 -2.27 2.58
C LEU A 386 -17.01 -1.20 3.17
N GLN A 387 -17.76 -1.57 4.19
CA GLN A 387 -18.49 -0.60 5.01
C GLN A 387 -17.57 -0.17 6.15
N TYR A 388 -17.39 1.13 6.34
CA TYR A 388 -16.55 1.67 7.40
C TYR A 388 -17.41 2.37 8.46
N ILE A 389 -17.09 2.11 9.73
CA ILE A 389 -17.75 2.69 10.89
C ILE A 389 -16.67 3.12 11.88
N ALA A 390 -16.74 4.36 12.32
CA ALA A 390 -15.92 4.86 13.42
C ALA A 390 -16.80 5.04 14.66
N TRP A 391 -16.34 4.54 15.80
CA TRP A 391 -16.88 4.85 17.11
C TRP A 391 -15.79 5.50 17.94
N GLN A 392 -16.11 6.57 18.65
CA GLN A 392 -15.16 7.28 19.51
C GLN A 392 -15.66 7.22 20.95
N ASN A 393 -14.75 6.93 21.88
CA ASN A 393 -15.06 7.13 23.28
C ASN A 393 -15.17 8.64 23.59
N THR A 394 -16.35 9.09 24.00
CA THR A 394 -16.58 10.49 24.42
C THR A 394 -16.61 10.64 25.94
N ASP A 395 -16.52 9.55 26.71
CA ASP A 395 -16.54 9.58 28.17
C ASP A 395 -15.15 9.39 28.76
N ARG A 396 -14.73 10.35 29.58
CA ARG A 396 -13.44 10.33 30.24
C ARG A 396 -13.38 9.26 31.34
N GLU A 397 -14.50 8.96 31.98
CA GLU A 397 -14.56 7.95 33.06
C GLU A 397 -14.36 6.53 32.52
N ASP A 398 -14.66 6.30 31.25
CA ASP A 398 -14.44 5.04 30.54
C ASP A 398 -13.01 4.92 29.96
N THR A 399 -12.06 5.70 30.48
CA THR A 399 -10.67 5.77 29.99
C THR A 399 -9.65 5.48 31.09
N VAL A 400 -8.69 4.59 30.82
CA VAL A 400 -7.53 4.35 31.70
C VAL A 400 -6.25 4.84 31.02
N THR A 401 -5.48 5.65 31.74
CA THR A 401 -4.24 6.30 31.25
C THR A 401 -3.03 5.89 32.07
N TYR A 402 -1.84 5.97 31.48
CA TYR A 402 -0.59 5.51 32.10
C TYR A 402 0.52 6.56 32.00
N PRO A 403 0.45 7.66 32.76
CA PRO A 403 1.37 8.80 32.64
C PRO A 403 2.83 8.46 32.97
N ASP A 404 3.08 7.38 33.74
CA ASP A 404 4.41 6.97 34.17
C ASP A 404 5.14 6.02 33.20
N ARG A 405 4.49 5.62 32.09
CA ARG A 405 5.13 4.79 31.06
C ARG A 405 6.27 5.55 30.35
N PRO A 406 7.12 4.85 29.58
CA PRO A 406 8.00 5.50 28.61
C PRO A 406 7.21 6.42 27.64
N TRP A 407 7.87 7.48 27.15
CA TRP A 407 7.23 8.50 26.31
C TRP A 407 6.66 7.93 25.00
N ASP A 408 7.35 6.96 24.42
CA ASP A 408 6.97 6.21 23.22
C ASP A 408 5.81 5.22 23.44
N GLN A 409 5.41 5.04 24.71
CA GLN A 409 4.24 4.25 25.12
C GLN A 409 3.17 5.13 25.80
N GLY A 410 3.21 6.44 25.56
CA GLY A 410 2.18 7.39 25.99
C GLY A 410 2.39 8.00 27.37
N GLY A 411 3.52 7.76 28.04
CA GLY A 411 3.80 8.41 29.31
C GLY A 411 4.23 9.87 29.17
N ILE A 412 3.84 10.69 30.14
CA ILE A 412 4.03 12.15 30.14
C ILE A 412 4.83 12.64 31.36
N ALA A 413 5.26 11.73 32.26
CA ALA A 413 6.01 12.09 33.46
C ALA A 413 7.34 12.83 33.18
N HIS A 414 7.89 12.68 31.98
CA HIS A 414 9.10 13.38 31.52
C HIS A 414 8.88 14.85 31.16
N LEU A 415 7.63 15.30 31.00
CA LEU A 415 7.27 16.67 30.68
C LEU A 415 7.15 17.52 31.96
N ASP A 416 7.16 18.84 31.83
CA ASP A 416 6.85 19.70 32.96
C ASP A 416 5.40 19.55 33.43
N LYS A 417 5.13 19.94 34.68
CA LYS A 417 3.80 19.77 35.29
C LYS A 417 2.70 20.55 34.58
N ALA A 418 3.02 21.72 34.01
CA ALA A 418 2.03 22.55 33.33
C ALA A 418 1.57 21.89 32.03
N GLU A 419 2.51 21.32 31.27
CA GLU A 419 2.23 20.57 30.04
C GLU A 419 1.49 19.27 30.33
N GLN A 420 1.87 18.54 31.38
CA GLN A 420 1.12 17.37 31.84
C GLN A 420 -0.33 17.72 32.14
N GLU A 421 -0.58 18.79 32.92
CA GLU A 421 -1.94 19.25 33.21
C GLU A 421 -2.70 19.67 31.96
N ARG A 422 -2.05 20.37 31.02
CA ARG A 422 -2.66 20.76 29.74
C ARG A 422 -3.12 19.53 28.95
N ILE A 423 -2.25 18.53 28.81
CA ILE A 423 -2.56 17.28 28.10
C ILE A 423 -3.71 16.53 28.78
N ILE A 424 -3.68 16.40 30.11
CA ILE A 424 -4.71 15.70 30.89
C ILE A 424 -6.08 16.38 30.76
N LYS A 425 -6.12 17.73 30.76
CA LYS A 425 -7.34 18.54 30.64
C LYS A 425 -7.89 18.62 29.21
N SER A 426 -7.06 18.33 28.19
CA SER A 426 -7.48 18.38 26.79
C SER A 426 -8.61 17.38 26.48
N THR A 427 -9.55 17.79 25.64
CA THR A 427 -10.72 17.00 25.23
C THR A 427 -10.64 16.51 23.79
N GLU A 428 -9.69 17.04 23.00
CA GLU A 428 -9.44 16.60 21.62
C GLU A 428 -7.98 16.86 21.26
N VAL A 429 -7.31 15.87 20.65
CA VAL A 429 -5.94 16.02 20.15
C VAL A 429 -5.94 16.91 18.91
N PRO A 430 -5.24 18.05 18.92
CA PRO A 430 -5.10 18.90 17.74
C PRO A 430 -4.36 18.17 16.61
N ARG A 431 -4.61 18.63 15.38
CA ARG A 431 -3.78 18.22 14.23
C ARG A 431 -2.32 18.58 14.50
N HIS A 432 -1.43 17.64 14.25
CA HIS A 432 -0.02 17.75 14.59
C HIS A 432 0.84 17.06 13.51
N LEU A 433 2.11 17.40 13.50
CA LEU A 433 3.13 16.70 12.71
C LEU A 433 3.62 15.45 13.45
N CYS A 434 4.02 14.45 12.68
CA CYS A 434 4.63 13.23 13.18
C CYS A 434 5.92 13.51 13.97
N CYS A 435 6.39 12.63 14.86
CA CYS A 435 5.79 11.39 15.38
C CYS A 435 5.85 11.33 16.90
N ARG A 436 6.29 12.43 17.53
CA ARG A 436 6.63 12.52 18.95
C ARG A 436 5.72 13.48 19.70
N ASN A 437 4.52 13.75 19.17
CA ASN A 437 3.56 14.60 19.84
C ASN A 437 3.09 13.89 21.14
N PRO A 438 3.40 14.44 22.32
CA PRO A 438 3.14 13.75 23.58
C PRO A 438 1.65 13.61 23.88
N GLU A 439 0.83 14.58 23.47
CA GLU A 439 -0.62 14.55 23.66
C GLU A 439 -1.26 13.42 22.83
N TRP A 440 -0.85 13.29 21.57
CA TRP A 440 -1.24 12.17 20.72
C TRP A 440 -0.87 10.83 21.33
N LEU A 441 0.39 10.64 21.73
CA LEU A 441 0.85 9.38 22.32
C LEU A 441 0.09 9.07 23.62
N PHE A 442 -0.12 10.08 24.48
CA PHE A 442 -0.88 9.94 25.72
C PHE A 442 -2.33 9.53 25.49
N ARG A 443 -2.98 10.03 24.43
CA ARG A 443 -4.37 9.66 24.07
C ARG A 443 -4.45 8.34 23.29
N ALA A 444 -3.48 8.06 22.43
CA ALA A 444 -3.49 6.89 21.56
C ALA A 444 -3.23 5.59 22.32
N TYR A 445 -2.47 5.61 23.42
CA TYR A 445 -2.13 4.42 24.20
C TYR A 445 -3.06 4.15 25.39
N GLN A 446 -4.20 4.83 25.45
CA GLN A 446 -5.19 4.65 26.52
C GLN A 446 -5.97 3.36 26.35
N ASP A 447 -6.31 2.73 27.47
CA ASP A 447 -7.27 1.64 27.48
C ASP A 447 -8.68 2.20 27.62
N THR A 448 -9.65 1.52 27.01
CA THR A 448 -11.01 2.04 26.84
C THR A 448 -12.02 1.01 27.32
N LYS A 449 -12.94 1.43 28.19
CA LYS A 449 -14.17 0.70 28.43
C LYS A 449 -15.18 1.13 27.36
N VAL A 450 -15.64 0.18 26.55
CA VAL A 450 -16.51 0.50 25.42
C VAL A 450 -17.95 0.66 25.91
N ASN A 451 -18.56 1.81 25.61
CA ASN A 451 -19.99 2.01 25.81
C ASN A 451 -20.76 1.21 24.74
N ILE A 452 -21.13 -0.02 25.10
CA ILE A 452 -21.76 -0.99 24.18
C ILE A 452 -23.05 -0.44 23.55
N PRO A 453 -24.02 0.15 24.29
CA PRO A 453 -25.23 0.71 23.67
C PRO A 453 -24.92 1.78 22.62
N SER A 454 -23.98 2.68 22.90
CA SER A 454 -23.52 3.70 21.95
C SER A 454 -22.90 3.07 20.69
N LEU A 455 -22.02 2.08 20.86
CA LEU A 455 -21.40 1.37 19.75
C LEU A 455 -22.44 0.66 18.86
N ILE A 456 -23.35 -0.11 19.45
CA ILE A 456 -24.38 -0.83 18.71
C ILE A 456 -25.28 0.14 17.94
N HIS A 457 -25.62 1.28 18.55
CA HIS A 457 -26.38 2.33 17.87
C HIS A 457 -25.69 2.83 16.60
N VAL A 458 -24.39 3.17 16.70
CA VAL A 458 -23.60 3.63 15.55
C VAL A 458 -23.49 2.54 14.48
N ILE A 459 -23.31 1.26 14.86
CA ILE A 459 -23.26 0.16 13.90
C ILE A 459 -24.59 0.04 13.13
N ARG A 460 -25.73 0.10 13.84
CA ARG A 460 -27.08 -0.01 13.23
C ARG A 460 -27.44 1.13 12.29
N GLN A 461 -26.88 2.33 12.49
CA GLN A 461 -27.11 3.46 11.59
C GLN A 461 -26.56 3.20 10.18
N THR A 462 -25.40 2.54 10.09
CA THR A 462 -24.73 2.21 8.83
C THR A 462 -25.20 0.85 8.28
N VAL A 463 -25.29 -0.16 9.16
CA VAL A 463 -25.59 -1.56 8.82
C VAL A 463 -27.09 -1.81 9.00
N LYS A 464 -27.88 -1.41 8.00
CA LYS A 464 -29.36 -1.55 8.02
C LYS A 464 -29.86 -2.99 7.85
N SER A 465 -29.05 -3.86 7.24
CA SER A 465 -29.28 -5.31 7.08
C SER A 465 -28.15 -6.09 7.74
N LYS A 466 -28.24 -7.42 7.87
CA LYS A 466 -27.10 -8.22 8.36
C LYS A 466 -25.81 -7.88 7.58
N PRO A 467 -24.69 -7.57 8.28
CA PRO A 467 -23.39 -7.37 7.65
C PRO A 467 -22.92 -8.69 7.04
N GLY A 468 -22.25 -8.65 5.90
CA GLY A 468 -21.77 -9.87 5.27
C GLY A 468 -21.30 -9.71 3.84
N PRO A 469 -20.60 -10.73 3.31
CA PRO A 469 -20.05 -10.71 1.98
C PRO A 469 -21.15 -10.57 0.93
N LYS A 470 -21.06 -9.55 0.07
CA LYS A 470 -21.99 -9.35 -1.04
C LYS A 470 -21.43 -9.97 -2.30
N LYS A 471 -22.27 -10.70 -3.05
CA LYS A 471 -21.90 -11.23 -4.37
C LYS A 471 -21.43 -10.11 -5.28
N GLN A 472 -20.28 -10.32 -5.91
CA GLN A 472 -19.63 -9.39 -6.83
C GLN A 472 -20.62 -8.93 -7.90
N LYS A 473 -20.96 -7.65 -7.90
CA LYS A 473 -21.52 -6.98 -9.08
C LYS A 473 -20.33 -6.44 -9.89
N TRP A 474 -20.34 -6.69 -11.19
CA TRP A 474 -19.31 -6.21 -12.11
C TRP A 474 -19.17 -4.69 -11.96
N SER A 475 -17.99 -4.21 -11.52
CA SER A 475 -17.74 -2.80 -11.18
C SER A 475 -17.07 -2.00 -12.30
N GLY A 476 -16.70 -2.65 -13.41
CA GLY A 476 -16.13 -1.96 -14.57
C GLY A 476 -17.15 -1.03 -15.23
N SER A 477 -16.81 0.25 -15.37
CA SER A 477 -17.57 1.21 -16.18
C SER A 477 -17.54 0.77 -17.64
N LEU A 478 -18.72 0.46 -18.21
CA LEU A 478 -18.86 0.12 -19.62
C LEU A 478 -19.08 1.41 -20.43
N TYR A 479 -18.23 1.66 -21.41
CA TYR A 479 -18.28 2.87 -22.23
C TYR A 479 -18.95 2.62 -23.60
N PRO A 480 -19.62 3.62 -24.19
CA PRO A 480 -20.13 3.51 -25.55
C PRO A 480 -19.00 3.37 -26.56
N GLY A 481 -19.20 2.60 -27.63
CA GLY A 481 -18.36 2.67 -28.82
C GLY A 481 -18.61 3.95 -29.64
N LYS A 482 -17.85 4.14 -30.74
CA LYS A 482 -18.13 5.18 -31.74
C LYS A 482 -19.53 5.02 -32.33
N VAL A 483 -20.19 6.11 -32.67
CA VAL A 483 -21.38 6.06 -33.55
C VAL A 483 -20.95 5.59 -34.95
N ARG A 484 -21.88 5.01 -35.71
CA ARG A 484 -21.57 4.40 -37.01
C ARG A 484 -22.33 5.10 -38.12
N ASP A 485 -21.82 5.00 -39.35
CA ASP A 485 -22.49 5.48 -40.57
C ASP A 485 -23.03 6.92 -40.45
N ALA A 486 -22.23 7.82 -39.88
CA ALA A 486 -22.60 9.22 -39.77
C ALA A 486 -22.68 9.87 -41.15
N LYS A 487 -23.77 10.60 -41.41
CA LYS A 487 -24.07 11.23 -42.68
C LYS A 487 -24.67 12.61 -42.45
N CYS A 488 -24.43 13.51 -43.38
CA CYS A 488 -25.10 14.80 -43.39
C CYS A 488 -25.64 15.14 -44.76
N GLN A 489 -26.69 15.94 -44.74
CA GLN A 489 -27.37 16.47 -45.90
C GLN A 489 -27.69 17.93 -45.62
N ALA A 490 -27.25 18.81 -46.51
CA ALA A 490 -27.61 20.21 -46.43
C ALA A 490 -28.80 20.54 -47.35
N SER A 491 -29.58 21.53 -46.95
CA SER A 491 -30.59 22.14 -47.80
C SER A 491 -30.48 23.66 -47.68
N VAL A 492 -30.35 24.34 -48.81
CA VAL A 492 -30.31 25.80 -48.90
C VAL A 492 -31.63 26.30 -49.47
N GLN A 493 -32.28 27.24 -48.79
CA GLN A 493 -33.48 27.91 -49.27
C GLN A 493 -33.15 29.39 -49.53
N GLY A 494 -33.05 29.76 -50.81
CA GLY A 494 -32.67 31.12 -51.22
C GLY A 494 -31.18 31.43 -51.02
N THR A 495 -30.84 32.70 -50.76
CA THR A 495 -29.46 33.17 -50.56
C THR A 495 -29.08 33.37 -49.10
N SER A 496 -30.01 33.17 -48.15
CA SER A 496 -29.84 33.56 -46.74
C SER A 496 -30.09 32.45 -45.71
N GLU A 497 -30.76 31.35 -46.07
CA GLU A 497 -31.08 30.28 -45.11
C GLU A 497 -30.49 28.94 -45.54
N ALA A 498 -29.74 28.31 -44.64
CA ALA A 498 -29.23 26.96 -44.81
C ALA A 498 -29.60 26.10 -43.61
N LYS A 499 -29.86 24.82 -43.88
CA LYS A 499 -30.12 23.81 -42.85
C LYS A 499 -29.18 22.63 -43.06
N LEU A 500 -28.63 22.13 -41.96
CA LEU A 500 -27.74 20.98 -41.94
C LEU A 500 -28.42 19.83 -41.20
N ALA A 501 -28.87 18.81 -41.94
CA ALA A 501 -29.37 17.57 -41.35
C ALA A 501 -28.21 16.61 -41.13
N VAL A 502 -28.07 16.08 -39.91
CA VAL A 502 -27.05 15.10 -39.54
C VAL A 502 -27.74 13.86 -38.99
N SER A 503 -27.27 12.67 -39.37
CA SER A 503 -27.81 11.38 -38.91
C SER A 503 -26.71 10.34 -38.72
N TRP A 504 -26.92 9.37 -37.85
CA TRP A 504 -25.97 8.28 -37.57
C TRP A 504 -26.68 7.02 -37.06
N GLN A 505 -25.93 5.94 -36.94
CA GLN A 505 -26.34 4.71 -36.27
C GLN A 505 -25.72 4.60 -34.88
N ILE A 506 -26.42 3.88 -33.99
CA ILE A 506 -25.95 3.61 -32.64
C ILE A 506 -24.64 2.80 -32.62
N PRO A 507 -23.82 2.93 -31.56
CA PRO A 507 -22.65 2.08 -31.34
C PRO A 507 -23.02 0.58 -31.33
N TRP A 508 -22.19 -0.25 -31.94
CA TRP A 508 -22.46 -1.70 -32.07
C TRP A 508 -22.56 -2.42 -30.72
N ASN A 509 -21.86 -1.92 -29.69
CA ASN A 509 -21.84 -2.52 -28.36
C ASN A 509 -23.12 -2.21 -27.57
N LEU A 510 -23.90 -1.19 -27.94
CA LEU A 510 -25.13 -0.81 -27.25
C LEU A 510 -26.15 -1.96 -27.19
N ARG A 511 -26.19 -2.82 -28.22
CA ARG A 511 -27.10 -3.99 -28.25
C ARG A 511 -26.82 -5.04 -27.17
N TYR A 512 -25.62 -5.04 -26.60
CA TYR A 512 -25.22 -5.96 -25.54
C TYR A 512 -25.28 -5.32 -24.15
N LEU A 513 -25.58 -4.02 -24.08
CA LEU A 513 -25.57 -3.25 -22.85
C LEU A 513 -26.99 -2.88 -22.45
N LYS A 514 -27.37 -3.17 -21.20
CA LYS A 514 -28.65 -2.74 -20.63
C LYS A 514 -28.56 -1.28 -20.16
N VAL A 515 -28.50 -0.35 -21.11
CA VAL A 515 -28.40 1.10 -20.84
C VAL A 515 -29.80 1.71 -20.70
N ARG A 516 -30.01 2.53 -19.66
CA ARG A 516 -31.31 3.19 -19.40
C ARG A 516 -31.50 4.48 -20.20
N GLU A 517 -30.43 5.24 -20.40
CA GLU A 517 -30.45 6.55 -21.06
C GLU A 517 -29.26 6.66 -22.01
N VAL A 518 -29.55 7.01 -23.27
CA VAL A 518 -28.56 7.21 -24.33
C VAL A 518 -28.76 8.61 -24.91
N LYS A 519 -27.69 9.40 -24.93
CA LYS A 519 -27.64 10.72 -25.57
C LYS A 519 -26.47 10.79 -26.53
N TYR A 520 -26.47 11.82 -27.36
CA TYR A 520 -25.40 12.09 -28.31
C TYR A 520 -24.94 13.53 -28.17
N GLU A 521 -23.64 13.73 -28.20
CA GLU A 521 -23.06 15.06 -28.27
C GLU A 521 -22.55 15.29 -29.68
N VAL A 522 -22.99 16.40 -30.28
CA VAL A 522 -22.65 16.80 -31.64
C VAL A 522 -21.96 18.15 -31.58
N TRP A 523 -20.74 18.22 -32.10
CA TRP A 523 -20.00 19.47 -32.26
C TRP A 523 -20.01 19.86 -33.73
N ILE A 524 -20.35 21.12 -34.01
CA ILE A 524 -20.35 21.69 -35.36
C ILE A 524 -19.38 22.87 -35.38
N GLN A 525 -18.36 22.80 -36.23
CA GLN A 525 -17.35 23.84 -36.38
C GLN A 525 -17.27 24.29 -37.84
N GLU A 526 -17.27 25.59 -38.08
CA GLU A 526 -17.00 26.14 -39.40
C GLU A 526 -15.51 25.95 -39.76
N GLN A 527 -15.23 25.50 -40.98
CA GLN A 527 -13.86 25.21 -41.40
C GLN A 527 -13.03 26.49 -41.42
N GLY A 528 -11.96 26.53 -40.61
CA GLY A 528 -11.08 27.69 -40.47
C GLY A 528 -11.33 28.52 -39.21
N GLU A 529 -12.45 28.30 -38.52
CA GLU A 529 -12.74 28.91 -37.22
C GLU A 529 -12.22 28.06 -36.06
N ASN A 530 -11.89 28.68 -34.93
CA ASN A 530 -11.43 27.97 -33.71
C ASN A 530 -12.57 27.67 -32.71
N THR A 531 -13.78 28.17 -32.97
CA THR A 531 -14.95 27.98 -32.11
C THR A 531 -15.88 26.92 -32.70
N TYR A 532 -16.54 26.17 -31.83
CA TYR A 532 -17.50 25.14 -32.22
C TYR A 532 -18.80 25.29 -31.42
N MET A 533 -19.88 24.75 -31.98
CA MET A 533 -21.22 24.75 -31.40
C MET A 533 -21.55 23.34 -30.87
N PRO A 534 -21.60 23.12 -29.55
CA PRO A 534 -21.93 21.83 -28.96
C PRO A 534 -23.45 21.67 -28.75
N TYR A 535 -23.99 20.51 -29.13
CA TYR A 535 -25.40 20.14 -28.94
C TYR A 535 -25.52 18.78 -28.26
N ILE A 536 -26.48 18.63 -27.35
CA ILE A 536 -26.85 17.35 -26.75
C ILE A 536 -28.20 16.90 -27.29
N LEU A 537 -28.23 15.74 -27.95
CA LEU A 537 -29.37 15.19 -28.65
C LEU A 537 -29.78 13.83 -28.07
N SER A 538 -31.08 13.55 -28.07
CA SER A 538 -31.63 12.26 -27.61
C SER A 538 -31.91 11.28 -28.76
N HIS A 539 -31.81 11.73 -30.01
CA HIS A 539 -32.15 10.97 -31.21
C HIS A 539 -30.95 10.92 -32.16
N GLN A 540 -30.93 9.93 -33.05
CA GLN A 540 -29.82 9.68 -33.97
C GLN A 540 -29.87 10.54 -35.24
N ASN A 541 -30.80 11.49 -35.31
CA ASN A 541 -30.91 12.47 -36.39
C ASN A 541 -31.35 13.83 -35.84
N HIS A 542 -30.87 14.90 -36.47
CA HIS A 542 -31.29 16.26 -36.16
C HIS A 542 -30.99 17.20 -37.32
N THR A 543 -31.83 18.23 -37.49
CA THR A 543 -31.63 19.27 -38.50
C THR A 543 -31.35 20.59 -37.82
N PHE A 544 -30.12 21.09 -37.99
CA PHE A 544 -29.67 22.36 -37.47
C PHE A 544 -30.00 23.47 -38.46
N SER A 545 -30.71 24.50 -38.01
CA SER A 545 -31.03 25.70 -38.80
C SER A 545 -30.48 26.98 -38.20
N GLU A 546 -30.15 26.98 -36.91
CA GLU A 546 -29.58 28.12 -36.22
C GLU A 546 -28.06 28.18 -36.44
N ASN A 547 -27.55 29.36 -36.78
CA ASN A 547 -26.12 29.61 -37.01
C ASN A 547 -25.47 28.76 -38.12
N ILE A 548 -26.28 28.20 -39.03
CA ILE A 548 -25.83 27.52 -40.24
C ILE A 548 -25.87 28.50 -41.41
N LYS A 549 -24.69 28.81 -41.97
CA LYS A 549 -24.53 29.70 -43.12
C LYS A 549 -24.64 28.90 -44.43
N PRO A 550 -25.18 29.47 -45.51
CA PRO A 550 -25.13 28.84 -46.83
C PRO A 550 -23.69 28.79 -47.36
N PHE A 551 -23.40 27.82 -48.24
CA PHE A 551 -22.11 27.70 -48.95
C PHE A 551 -20.89 27.58 -48.02
N THR A 552 -21.07 26.94 -46.86
CA THR A 552 -20.05 26.88 -45.81
C THR A 552 -19.72 25.42 -45.50
N ILE A 553 -18.43 25.12 -45.28
CA ILE A 553 -18.00 23.77 -44.90
C ILE A 553 -17.94 23.69 -43.38
N TYR A 554 -18.64 22.71 -42.83
CA TYR A 554 -18.67 22.38 -41.42
C TYR A 554 -17.97 21.05 -41.15
N LEU A 555 -17.16 21.03 -40.09
CA LEU A 555 -16.64 19.82 -39.46
C LEU A 555 -17.60 19.40 -38.34
N VAL A 556 -18.13 18.19 -38.44
CA VAL A 556 -19.10 17.65 -37.49
C VAL A 556 -18.53 16.44 -36.77
N TRP A 557 -18.49 16.49 -35.44
CA TRP A 557 -18.11 15.35 -34.59
C TRP A 557 -19.29 14.87 -33.77
N ILE A 558 -19.44 13.56 -33.65
CA ILE A 558 -20.55 12.94 -32.93
C ILE A 558 -20.01 11.88 -31.98
N ARG A 559 -20.40 11.93 -30.70
CA ARG A 559 -20.13 10.86 -29.72
C ARG A 559 -21.40 10.45 -28.98
N CYS A 560 -21.41 9.21 -28.50
CA CYS A 560 -22.49 8.67 -27.68
C CYS A 560 -22.19 8.87 -26.18
N ILE A 561 -23.23 9.02 -25.37
CA ILE A 561 -23.16 9.20 -23.91
C ILE A 561 -24.13 8.23 -23.23
N PHE A 562 -23.64 7.44 -22.27
CA PHE A 562 -24.47 6.58 -21.41
C PHE A 562 -24.73 7.23 -20.05
N ASN A 563 -25.93 7.00 -19.50
CA ASN A 563 -26.28 7.28 -18.10
C ASN A 563 -25.78 8.66 -17.63
N LYS A 564 -25.97 9.67 -18.49
CA LYS A 564 -25.61 11.09 -18.33
C LYS A 564 -24.13 11.45 -18.43
N ASN A 565 -23.19 10.61 -17.98
CA ASN A 565 -21.78 11.04 -17.82
C ASN A 565 -20.73 10.13 -18.48
N LEU A 566 -21.09 8.98 -19.03
CA LEU A 566 -20.11 8.04 -19.61
C LEU A 566 -19.95 8.32 -21.11
N LEU A 567 -18.86 8.98 -21.47
CA LEU A 567 -18.57 9.46 -22.83
C LEU A 567 -17.91 8.35 -23.67
N GLY A 568 -18.45 8.12 -24.86
CA GLY A 568 -17.79 7.35 -25.90
C GLY A 568 -16.80 8.20 -26.70
N PRO A 569 -15.93 7.58 -27.51
CA PRO A 569 -15.08 8.30 -28.44
C PRO A 569 -15.92 9.01 -29.52
N PHE A 570 -15.40 10.13 -30.03
CA PHE A 570 -15.95 10.73 -31.25
C PHE A 570 -15.81 9.76 -32.43
N ALA A 571 -16.84 9.70 -33.27
CA ALA A 571 -16.73 9.12 -34.60
C ALA A 571 -15.82 9.96 -35.49
N ASP A 572 -15.49 9.41 -36.64
CA ASP A 572 -14.64 10.10 -37.61
C ASP A 572 -15.34 11.38 -38.08
N VAL A 573 -14.55 12.44 -38.29
CA VAL A 573 -15.09 13.77 -38.60
C VAL A 573 -15.89 13.73 -39.90
N LEU A 574 -17.08 14.31 -39.86
CA LEU A 574 -17.95 14.42 -41.00
C LEU A 574 -17.80 15.82 -41.61
N LEU A 575 -17.41 15.88 -42.88
CA LEU A 575 -17.34 17.10 -43.67
C LEU A 575 -18.70 17.37 -44.32
N CYS A 576 -19.34 18.48 -43.93
CA CYS A 576 -20.66 18.85 -44.39
C CYS A 576 -20.62 20.20 -45.09
N SER A 577 -20.92 20.24 -46.38
CA SER A 577 -21.09 21.49 -47.10
C SER A 577 -22.56 21.89 -47.11
N THR A 578 -22.84 23.08 -46.60
CA THR A 578 -24.11 23.79 -46.82
C THR A 578 -24.05 24.68 -48.04
#